data_AF-A0A930EZX3-F1
#
_entry.id   AF-A0A930EZX3-F1
#
_cell.length_a   1.000
_cell.length_b   1.000
_cell.length_c   1.000
_cell.angle_alpha   90.00
_cell.angle_beta   90.00
_cell.angle_gamma   90.00
#
_symmetry.space_group_name_H-M   'P 1'
#
loop_
_entity.id
_entity.type
_entity.pdbx_description
1 polymer ?
#
loop_
_entity_poly.entity_id
_entity_poly.type
_entity_poly.pdbx_seq_one_letter_code
_entity_poly.pdbx_strand_id
1 'polypeptide(L)'
;MRHGLATEKDALEIESACIDLIGLDNLTNEIKGHNSWESGMKTADEIIQYYDAKAITITEPTIIININKLYKRFMKDNELYNTTRSSWKLGSKKNEAKYVIAAYRGLVREVYKINSWNQVGDRWEFTGEVAEKEVRDKYLNQSLENYTKKGSQNPIKYTY
;
A
#
# COMPACT_ATOMS: atom_id res chain seq x y z
N MET A 1 -10.78 6.40 34.62
CA MET A 1 -9.67 7.08 33.90
C MET A 1 -8.40 6.25 34.06
N ARG A 2 -7.59 6.15 32.99
CA ARG A 2 -6.35 5.35 32.72
C ARG A 2 -6.62 3.94 32.16
N HIS A 3 -6.44 3.68 30.85
CA HIS A 3 -5.25 3.63 29.95
C HIS A 3 -4.24 2.52 30.30
N GLY A 4 -4.09 1.57 29.37
CA GLY A 4 -2.78 1.17 28.84
C GLY A 4 -2.07 0.04 29.55
N LEU A 5 -2.28 -1.19 29.08
CA LEU A 5 -1.28 -2.27 29.17
C LEU A 5 -1.37 -3.08 27.87
N ALA A 6 -0.81 -2.55 26.78
CA ALA A 6 -0.23 -3.40 25.75
C ALA A 6 1.08 -3.92 26.36
N THR A 7 0.98 -4.98 27.14
CA THR A 7 2.13 -5.59 27.81
C THR A 7 3.06 -6.20 26.76
N GLU A 8 4.38 -6.06 26.91
CA GLU A 8 5.41 -6.73 26.08
C GLU A 8 5.11 -8.22 25.85
N LYS A 9 4.39 -8.84 26.78
CA LYS A 9 3.92 -10.22 26.71
C LYS A 9 2.97 -10.49 25.53
N ASP A 10 2.05 -9.59 25.22
CA ASP A 10 1.11 -9.74 24.10
C ASP A 10 1.84 -9.56 22.77
N ALA A 11 2.81 -8.62 22.73
CA ALA A 11 3.67 -8.41 21.55
C ALA A 11 4.56 -9.64 21.29
N LEU A 12 5.14 -10.24 22.34
CA LEU A 12 5.97 -11.44 22.24
C LEU A 12 5.19 -12.68 21.77
N GLU A 13 3.95 -12.83 22.22
CA GLU A 13 3.09 -13.96 21.84
C GLU A 13 2.65 -13.85 20.37
N ILE A 14 2.35 -12.64 19.90
CA ILE A 14 2.08 -12.35 18.49
C ILE A 14 3.33 -12.60 17.63
N GLU A 15 4.51 -12.16 18.09
CA GLU A 15 5.78 -12.38 17.40
C GLU A 15 6.10 -13.88 17.29
N SER A 16 5.93 -14.63 18.38
CA SER A 16 6.14 -16.08 18.41
C SER A 16 5.18 -16.81 17.46
N ALA A 17 3.89 -16.45 17.46
CA ALA A 17 2.91 -17.01 16.54
C ALA A 17 3.22 -16.67 15.07
N CYS A 18 3.79 -15.48 14.80
CA CYS A 18 4.23 -15.09 13.47
C CYS A 18 5.48 -15.87 13.04
N ILE A 19 6.45 -16.10 13.93
CA ILE A 19 7.63 -16.92 13.69
C ILE A 19 7.25 -18.39 13.45
N ASP A 20 6.33 -18.94 14.23
CA ASP A 20 5.83 -20.31 14.06
C ASP A 20 5.10 -20.49 12.71
N LEU A 21 4.32 -19.49 12.29
CA LEU A 21 3.69 -19.47 10.97
C LEU A 21 4.72 -19.44 9.84
N ILE A 22 5.84 -18.71 10.02
CA ILE A 22 6.96 -18.64 9.06
C ILE A 22 7.73 -19.97 9.01
N GLY A 23 7.85 -20.68 10.13
CA GLY A 23 8.49 -22.01 10.20
C GLY A 23 7.75 -23.11 9.43
N LEU A 24 6.46 -22.92 9.15
CA LEU A 24 5.61 -23.86 8.40
C LEU A 24 5.71 -23.71 6.87
N ASP A 25 6.36 -22.66 6.35
CA ASP A 25 6.55 -22.44 4.91
C ASP A 25 7.44 -23.51 4.23
N ASN A 26 8.07 -24.40 5.00
CA ASN A 26 8.82 -25.57 4.50
C ASN A 26 8.00 -26.86 4.37
N LEU A 27 6.69 -26.84 4.62
CA LEU A 27 5.82 -27.99 4.35
C LEU A 27 5.23 -27.88 2.94
N THR A 28 6.04 -28.19 1.93
CA THR A 28 5.57 -28.53 0.58
C THR A 28 4.66 -29.75 0.67
N ASN A 29 3.36 -29.54 0.83
CA ASN A 29 2.40 -30.61 0.61
C ASN A 29 2.34 -30.86 -0.90
N GLU A 30 3.04 -31.91 -1.32
CA GLU A 30 2.98 -32.53 -2.64
C GLU A 30 1.56 -33.04 -2.93
N ILE A 31 0.65 -32.19 -3.38
CA ILE A 31 -0.51 -32.63 -4.17
C ILE A 31 -0.65 -31.72 -5.39
N LYS A 32 -0.31 -32.30 -6.55
CA LYS A 32 -0.49 -31.74 -7.89
C LYS A 32 -1.91 -31.20 -8.09
N GLY A 33 -2.00 -29.92 -8.44
CA GLY A 33 -3.19 -29.31 -9.02
C GLY A 33 -2.77 -28.03 -9.74
N HIS A 34 -2.95 -27.98 -11.05
CA HIS A 34 -2.69 -26.83 -11.90
C HIS A 34 -3.35 -25.56 -11.32
N ASN A 35 -2.55 -24.68 -10.69
CA ASN A 35 -2.74 -23.23 -10.42
C ASN A 35 -1.76 -22.67 -9.36
N SER A 36 -0.60 -23.32 -9.14
CA SER A 36 0.36 -22.99 -8.07
C SER A 36 1.30 -21.83 -8.40
N TRP A 37 0.79 -20.72 -8.94
CA TRP A 37 1.52 -19.44 -8.98
C TRP A 37 0.76 -18.29 -8.29
N GLU A 38 -0.54 -18.48 -8.03
CA GLU A 38 -1.40 -17.41 -7.50
C GLU A 38 -1.85 -17.61 -6.04
N SER A 39 -1.38 -18.66 -5.36
CA SER A 39 -1.80 -18.97 -3.98
C SER A 39 -0.63 -19.15 -3.03
N GLY A 40 -0.63 -18.34 -1.96
CA GLY A 40 0.03 -18.67 -0.70
C GLY A 40 1.19 -17.76 -0.33
N MET A 41 1.13 -17.22 0.89
CA MET A 41 2.21 -16.58 1.64
C MET A 41 2.57 -15.16 1.18
N LYS A 42 2.00 -14.19 1.89
CA LYS A 42 2.68 -12.91 2.19
C LYS A 42 4.13 -13.25 2.55
N THR A 43 5.13 -12.57 2.02
CA THR A 43 6.49 -12.76 2.57
C THR A 43 6.46 -12.37 4.05
N ALA A 44 7.28 -12.99 4.90
CA ALA A 44 7.37 -12.62 6.32
C ALA A 44 7.47 -11.09 6.50
N ASP A 45 8.26 -10.42 5.66
CA ASP A 45 8.34 -8.94 5.60
C ASP A 45 7.01 -8.25 5.32
N GLU A 46 6.17 -8.74 4.39
CA GLU A 46 4.86 -8.15 4.13
C GLU A 46 3.88 -8.38 5.30
N ILE A 47 4.06 -9.45 6.07
CA ILE A 47 3.29 -9.73 7.29
C ILE A 47 3.75 -8.79 8.40
N ILE A 48 5.05 -8.75 8.67
CA ILE A 48 5.69 -7.90 9.68
C ILE A 48 5.36 -6.44 9.41
N GLN A 49 5.56 -5.95 8.18
CA GLN A 49 5.18 -4.59 7.80
C GLN A 49 3.70 -4.32 8.00
N TYR A 50 2.81 -5.29 7.74
CA TYR A 50 1.38 -5.10 7.94
C TYR A 50 1.01 -5.01 9.44
N TYR A 51 1.68 -5.79 10.30
CA TYR A 51 1.47 -5.74 11.75
C TYR A 51 2.12 -4.53 12.41
N ASP A 52 3.29 -4.11 11.93
CA ASP A 52 4.01 -2.92 12.42
C ASP A 52 3.47 -1.61 11.84
N ALA A 53 2.68 -1.68 10.75
CA ALA A 53 2.15 -0.51 10.09
C ALA A 53 1.17 0.23 11.00
N LYS A 54 1.52 1.48 11.33
CA LYS A 54 0.65 2.35 12.11
C LYS A 54 -0.39 2.96 11.20
N ALA A 55 -1.62 3.07 11.71
CA ALA A 55 -2.66 3.84 11.07
C ALA A 55 -2.20 5.30 10.97
N ILE A 56 -2.07 5.83 9.75
CA ILE A 56 -1.66 7.21 9.54
C ILE A 56 -2.85 8.13 9.28
N THR A 57 -2.62 9.42 9.53
CA THR A 57 -3.45 10.51 9.03
C THR A 57 -2.64 11.28 8.00
N ILE A 58 -3.16 11.38 6.79
CA ILE A 58 -2.55 12.11 5.69
C ILE A 58 -2.91 13.59 5.84
N THR A 59 -1.89 14.44 5.92
CA THR A 59 -2.04 15.87 6.18
C THR A 59 -1.91 16.73 4.93
N GLU A 60 -1.12 16.29 3.95
CA GLU A 60 -0.92 16.98 2.69
C GLU A 60 -2.02 16.62 1.68
N PRO A 61 -2.41 17.53 0.76
CA PRO A 61 -3.39 17.24 -0.28
C PRO A 61 -2.94 16.08 -1.18
N THR A 62 -3.50 14.89 -0.95
CA THR A 62 -3.00 13.65 -1.52
C THR A 62 -4.10 12.83 -2.16
N ILE A 63 -3.79 12.21 -3.31
CA ILE A 63 -4.62 11.18 -3.92
C ILE A 63 -4.00 9.82 -3.62
N ILE A 64 -4.77 8.92 -3.00
CA ILE A 64 -4.39 7.52 -2.84
C ILE A 64 -4.87 6.77 -4.09
N ILE A 65 -3.95 6.03 -4.70
CA ILE A 65 -4.21 5.17 -5.86
C ILE A 65 -3.93 3.73 -5.46
N ASN A 66 -5.00 2.95 -5.38
CA ASN A 66 -4.92 1.53 -5.09
C ASN A 66 -4.63 0.73 -6.37
N ILE A 67 -3.43 0.17 -6.44
CA ILE A 67 -2.92 -0.59 -7.58
C ILE A 67 -3.02 -2.12 -7.37
N ASN A 68 -3.88 -2.59 -6.46
CA ASN A 68 -4.03 -4.02 -6.13
C ASN A 68 -4.09 -4.98 -7.33
N LYS A 69 -4.75 -4.58 -8.43
CA LYS A 69 -4.90 -5.41 -9.63
C LYS A 69 -3.70 -5.38 -10.57
N LEU A 70 -2.87 -4.35 -10.48
CA LEU A 70 -1.74 -4.09 -11.39
C LEU A 70 -0.39 -4.38 -10.73
N TYR A 71 -0.34 -4.35 -9.41
CA TYR A 71 0.87 -4.60 -8.65
C TYR A 71 1.35 -6.04 -8.82
N LYS A 72 2.64 -6.17 -9.14
CA LYS A 72 3.35 -7.44 -9.20
C LYS A 72 4.35 -7.48 -8.06
N ARG A 73 4.58 -8.66 -7.49
CA ARG A 73 5.61 -8.84 -6.46
C ARG A 73 6.98 -8.47 -7.04
N PHE A 74 7.80 -7.80 -6.23
CA PHE A 74 9.14 -7.34 -6.60
C PHE A 74 9.19 -6.44 -7.84
N MET A 75 8.11 -5.69 -8.09
CA MET A 75 8.03 -4.66 -9.12
C MET A 75 9.16 -3.63 -8.91
N LYS A 76 9.91 -3.31 -9.96
CA LYS A 76 10.97 -2.29 -9.88
C LYS A 76 10.35 -0.91 -9.68
N ASP A 77 11.10 0.03 -9.10
CA ASP A 77 10.64 1.40 -8.83
C ASP A 77 10.02 2.09 -10.05
N ASN A 78 10.65 1.91 -11.23
CA ASN A 78 10.13 2.46 -12.48
C ASN A 78 8.81 1.80 -12.92
N GLU A 79 8.64 0.50 -12.70
CA GLU A 79 7.38 -0.18 -12.99
C GLU A 79 6.29 0.24 -12.00
N LEU A 80 6.63 0.44 -10.72
CA LEU A 80 5.71 0.94 -9.70
C LEU A 80 5.23 2.35 -10.05
N TYR A 81 6.15 3.21 -10.46
CA TYR A 81 5.82 4.56 -10.93
C TYR A 81 4.91 4.52 -12.16
N ASN A 82 5.28 3.78 -13.21
CA ASN A 82 4.47 3.69 -14.43
C ASN A 82 3.08 3.10 -14.18
N THR A 83 2.98 2.11 -13.29
CA THR A 83 1.71 1.53 -12.87
C THR A 83 0.85 2.54 -12.12
N THR A 84 1.47 3.36 -11.27
CA THR A 84 0.78 4.35 -10.44
C THR A 84 0.40 5.59 -11.24
N ARG A 85 1.17 5.98 -12.27
CA ARG A 85 1.03 7.29 -12.91
C ARG A 85 -0.16 7.43 -13.84
N SER A 86 -0.60 6.35 -14.50
CA SER A 86 -1.45 6.45 -15.68
C SER A 86 -2.84 5.82 -15.56
N SER A 87 -3.75 6.32 -16.40
CA SER A 87 -5.08 5.75 -16.64
C SER A 87 -6.05 5.83 -15.45
N TRP A 88 -6.23 7.02 -14.87
CA TRP A 88 -7.17 7.23 -13.76
C TRP A 88 -8.36 8.09 -14.16
N LYS A 89 -9.57 7.70 -13.72
CA LYS A 89 -10.76 8.55 -13.83
C LYS A 89 -10.77 9.53 -12.67
N LEU A 90 -10.37 10.77 -12.92
CA LEU A 90 -10.23 11.82 -11.91
C LEU A 90 -11.12 13.03 -12.24
N GLY A 91 -11.65 13.66 -11.20
CA GLY A 91 -12.44 14.89 -11.30
C GLY A 91 -11.57 16.15 -11.24
N SER A 92 -12.22 17.32 -11.14
CA SER A 92 -11.54 18.62 -11.00
C SER A 92 -10.68 18.72 -9.74
N LYS A 93 -11.11 18.08 -8.64
CA LYS A 93 -10.39 18.04 -7.35
C LYS A 93 -8.93 17.63 -7.47
N LYS A 94 -8.54 16.87 -8.50
CA LYS A 94 -7.14 16.46 -8.71
C LYS A 94 -6.15 17.63 -8.77
N ASN A 95 -6.63 18.81 -9.19
CA ASN A 95 -5.78 19.99 -9.35
C ASN A 95 -5.30 20.54 -7.99
N GLU A 96 -5.96 20.18 -6.90
CA GLU A 96 -5.56 20.54 -5.53
C GLU A 96 -4.56 19.53 -4.94
N ALA A 97 -4.39 18.36 -5.56
CA ALA A 97 -3.47 17.33 -5.09
C ALA A 97 -2.03 17.74 -5.37
N LYS A 98 -1.20 17.64 -4.33
CA LYS A 98 0.26 17.82 -4.41
C LYS A 98 0.99 16.49 -4.47
N TYR A 99 0.41 15.45 -3.88
CA TYR A 99 1.01 14.12 -3.78
C TYR A 99 0.09 13.02 -4.27
N VAL A 100 0.71 11.92 -4.71
CA VAL A 100 0.06 10.64 -4.98
C VAL A 100 0.68 9.56 -4.09
N ILE A 101 -0.15 8.74 -3.47
CA ILE A 101 0.26 7.54 -2.75
C ILE A 101 -0.05 6.32 -3.61
N ALA A 102 0.98 5.52 -3.91
CA ALA A 102 0.81 4.18 -4.45
C ALA A 102 0.43 3.24 -3.30
N ALA A 103 -0.77 2.66 -3.35
CA ALA A 103 -1.29 1.78 -2.31
C ALA A 103 -1.43 0.34 -2.81
N TYR A 104 -0.95 -0.61 -2.00
CA TYR A 104 -1.13 -2.04 -2.22
C TYR A 104 -1.55 -2.71 -0.91
N ARG A 105 -2.66 -3.45 -0.93
CA ARG A 105 -3.23 -4.20 0.20
C ARG A 105 -3.38 -3.35 1.48
N GLY A 106 -3.69 -2.06 1.32
CA GLY A 106 -3.87 -1.14 2.44
C GLY A 106 -2.58 -0.56 3.00
N LEU A 107 -1.43 -0.82 2.39
CA LEU A 107 -0.14 -0.23 2.76
C LEU A 107 0.31 0.77 1.70
N VAL A 108 1.02 1.80 2.15
CA VAL A 108 1.75 2.73 1.27
C VAL A 108 2.98 2.02 0.72
N ARG A 109 3.11 1.95 -0.61
CA ARG A 109 4.30 1.40 -1.29
C ARG A 109 5.25 2.48 -1.76
N GLU A 110 4.72 3.64 -2.15
CA GLU A 110 5.54 4.81 -2.52
C GLU A 110 4.71 6.09 -2.46
N VAL A 111 5.38 7.23 -2.32
CA VAL A 111 4.80 8.57 -2.36
C VAL A 111 5.47 9.36 -3.49
N TYR A 112 4.66 9.90 -4.39
CA TYR A 112 5.10 10.73 -5.50
C TYR A 112 4.63 12.16 -5.33
N LYS A 113 5.49 13.12 -5.65
CA LYS A 113 5.11 14.52 -5.85
C LYS A 113 4.59 14.69 -7.27
N ILE A 114 3.45 15.37 -7.40
CA ILE A 114 2.86 15.68 -8.70
C ILE A 114 3.52 16.93 -9.25
N ASN A 115 4.05 16.84 -10.47
CA ASN A 115 4.55 17.99 -11.22
C ASN A 115 3.48 18.54 -12.17
N SER A 116 2.76 17.66 -12.86
CA SER A 116 1.65 18.06 -13.73
C SER A 116 0.64 16.93 -13.96
N TRP A 117 -0.55 17.30 -14.40
CA TRP A 117 -1.59 16.39 -14.88
C TRP A 117 -1.71 16.47 -16.40
N ASN A 118 -1.73 15.32 -17.07
CA ASN A 118 -1.98 15.20 -18.50
C ASN A 118 -3.25 14.38 -18.74
N GLN A 119 -4.08 14.84 -19.67
CA GLN A 119 -5.26 14.11 -20.08
C GLN A 119 -4.93 13.19 -21.26
N VAL A 120 -5.32 11.92 -21.14
CA VAL A 120 -5.16 10.89 -22.18
C VAL A 120 -6.53 10.25 -22.40
N GLY A 121 -7.24 10.70 -23.44
CA GLY A 121 -8.63 10.32 -23.69
C GLY A 121 -9.58 10.80 -22.59
N ASP A 122 -10.36 9.88 -22.00
CA ASP A 122 -11.26 10.14 -20.87
C ASP A 122 -10.59 9.98 -19.50
N ARG A 123 -9.27 9.76 -19.47
CA ARG A 123 -8.50 9.47 -18.26
C ARG A 123 -7.37 10.46 -18.06
N TRP A 124 -6.84 10.46 -16.86
CA TRP A 124 -5.75 11.32 -16.43
C TRP A 124 -4.53 10.50 -16.05
N GLU A 125 -3.37 11.07 -16.32
CA GLU A 125 -2.10 10.62 -15.79
C GLU A 125 -1.35 11.80 -15.17
N PHE A 126 -0.51 11.52 -14.18
CA PHE A 126 0.40 12.53 -13.66
C PHE A 126 1.81 12.31 -14.20
N THR A 127 2.57 13.39 -14.28
CA THR A 127 4.03 13.34 -14.28
C THR A 127 4.51 13.81 -12.93
N GLY A 128 5.54 13.16 -12.41
CA GLY A 128 6.01 13.42 -11.06
C GLY A 128 7.34 12.73 -10.79
N GLU A 129 7.77 12.89 -9.55
CA GLU A 129 8.98 12.30 -9.02
C GLU A 129 8.71 11.73 -7.63
N VAL A 130 9.64 10.93 -7.10
CA VAL A 130 9.56 10.47 -5.71
C VAL A 130 9.51 11.71 -4.80
N ALA A 131 8.57 11.70 -3.85
CA ALA A 131 8.37 12.84 -2.96
C ALA A 131 9.60 13.15 -2.13
N GLU A 132 9.68 14.38 -1.60
CA GLU A 132 10.73 14.78 -0.68
C GLU A 132 10.78 13.81 0.51
N LYS A 133 11.99 13.47 0.97
CA LYS A 133 12.21 12.48 2.03
C LYS A 133 11.35 12.75 3.28
N GLU A 134 11.21 14.02 3.64
CA GLU A 134 10.40 14.46 4.80
C GLU A 134 8.91 14.10 4.68
N VAL A 135 8.35 14.07 3.47
CA VAL A 135 6.95 13.69 3.23
C VAL A 135 6.85 12.19 2.99
N ARG A 136 7.79 11.62 2.23
CA ARG A 136 7.85 10.20 1.91
C ARG A 136 7.94 9.35 3.16
N ASP A 137 8.89 9.65 4.05
CA ASP A 137 9.18 8.83 5.23
C ASP A 137 8.05 8.87 6.28
N LYS A 138 7.18 9.90 6.25
CA LYS A 138 5.96 9.95 7.09
C LYS A 138 4.98 8.83 6.75
N TYR A 139 4.93 8.44 5.48
CA TYR A 139 3.85 7.60 4.96
C TYR A 139 4.32 6.24 4.46
N LEU A 140 5.57 6.12 4.04
CA LEU A 140 6.10 4.88 3.47
C LEU A 140 5.87 3.69 4.42
N ASN A 141 5.35 2.59 3.87
CA ASN A 141 4.99 1.36 4.59
C ASN A 141 3.94 1.50 5.71
N GLN A 142 3.30 2.66 5.85
CA GLN A 142 2.26 2.87 6.85
C GLN A 142 0.89 2.36 6.39
N SER A 143 -0.02 2.16 7.34
CA SER A 143 -1.35 1.60 7.11
C SER A 143 -2.33 2.69 6.67
N LEU A 144 -3.01 2.42 5.56
CA LEU A 144 -4.11 3.20 5.01
C LEU A 144 -5.47 2.62 5.43
N GLU A 145 -5.56 1.88 6.54
CA GLU A 145 -6.81 1.28 7.01
C GLU A 145 -7.93 2.34 7.18
N ASN A 146 -7.60 3.52 7.69
CA ASN A 146 -8.53 4.65 7.84
C ASN A 146 -9.09 5.16 6.51
N TYR A 147 -8.35 4.91 5.42
CA TYR A 147 -8.70 5.36 4.09
C TYR A 147 -9.25 4.23 3.22
N THR A 148 -9.09 2.96 3.59
CA THR A 148 -9.49 1.82 2.75
C THR A 148 -10.74 1.15 3.32
N LYS A 149 -11.83 1.16 2.54
CA LYS A 149 -13.04 0.39 2.85
C LYS A 149 -12.94 -0.95 2.12
N LYS A 150 -13.09 -2.06 2.85
CA LYS A 150 -13.19 -3.40 2.24
C LYS A 150 -14.30 -3.40 1.18
N GLY A 151 -14.01 -3.91 -0.01
CA GLY A 151 -14.95 -3.99 -1.13
C GLY A 151 -15.10 -2.72 -1.99
N SER A 152 -14.35 -1.65 -1.72
CA SER A 152 -14.36 -0.46 -2.60
C SER A 152 -13.86 -0.79 -4.00
N GLN A 153 -14.73 -0.65 -5.01
CA GLN A 153 -14.36 -0.86 -6.41
C GLN A 153 -13.56 0.30 -7.00
N ASN A 154 -13.72 1.51 -6.46
CA ASN A 154 -12.97 2.68 -6.92
C ASN A 154 -11.53 2.63 -6.35
N PRO A 155 -10.50 2.58 -7.20
CA PRO A 155 -9.10 2.59 -6.75
C PRO A 155 -8.63 3.97 -6.28
N ILE A 156 -9.37 5.04 -6.57
CA ILE A 156 -8.98 6.42 -6.25
C ILE A 156 -9.64 6.91 -4.98
N LYS A 157 -8.86 7.56 -4.10
CA LYS A 157 -9.37 8.28 -2.94
C LYS A 157 -8.68 9.62 -2.76
N TYR A 158 -9.49 10.66 -2.50
CA TYR A 158 -9.02 11.98 -2.12
C TYR A 158 -9.00 12.08 -0.60
N THR A 159 -7.99 12.76 -0.06
CA THR A 159 -7.79 12.92 1.39
C THR A 159 -8.22 14.29 1.92
N TYR A 160 -8.79 15.13 1.05
CA TYR A 160 -9.19 16.52 1.29
C TYR A 160 -10.53 16.87 0.60
#